data_AF-A0AA36IIH7-F1
#
_entry.id   AF-A0AA36IIH7-F1
#
_cell.length_a   1.000
_cell.length_b   1.000
_cell.length_c   1.000
_cell.angle_alpha   90.00
_cell.angle_beta   90.00
_cell.angle_gamma   90.00
#
_symmetry.space_group_name_H-M   'P 1'
#
loop_
_entity.id
_entity.type
_entity.pdbx_description
1 polymer ?
#
loop_
_entity_poly.entity_id
_entity_poly.type
_entity_poly.pdbx_seq_one_letter_code
_entity_poly.pdbx_strand_id
1 'polypeptide(L)'
;MTNMGERLAESRLVEDTVPPGHQSVWGSWYDVGTNSWGFACCKTTSPKAPPCCRIESDAEAGGSRPSRGSDVEVHMESYTAWRSRQDFETSEGFIVHATKHLASQWLQWLRDGSLTKQAHLLEPDARKVLLSEQAARGASSARHEVRQFCQRLGNRGPSELTKPLEEFCSCIGAREYAKASKAYMDIVMGARKWQGDVPYLVEGNRNGPSVVQNVAERLNKQNSNPLDEAGIRDHAVLLRRLLKVCQAVLPNEDPSKNCG
;
A
#
# COMPACT_ATOMS: atom_id res chain seq x y z
N MET A 1 40.28 -20.74 20.31
CA MET A 1 40.76 -19.61 19.51
C MET A 1 39.57 -18.71 19.23
N THR A 2 39.39 -17.69 20.06
CA THR A 2 38.27 -16.73 19.98
C THR A 2 38.60 -15.66 18.94
N ASN A 3 37.73 -15.53 17.95
CA ASN A 3 37.81 -14.54 16.87
C ASN A 3 37.65 -13.14 17.49
N MET A 4 38.72 -12.33 17.51
CA MET A 4 38.61 -10.91 17.83
C MET A 4 37.99 -10.21 16.62
N GLY A 5 36.65 -10.13 16.61
CA GLY A 5 35.91 -9.37 15.61
C GLY A 5 36.37 -7.91 15.63
N GLU A 6 36.90 -7.46 14.49
CA GLU A 6 37.24 -6.07 14.25
C GLU A 6 35.98 -5.21 14.45
N ARG A 7 35.95 -4.46 15.55
CA ARG A 7 34.93 -3.44 15.78
C ARG A 7 35.22 -2.28 14.83
N LEU A 8 34.30 -2.04 13.89
CA LEU A 8 34.29 -0.82 13.09
C LEU A 8 34.27 0.39 14.04
N ALA A 9 35.08 1.40 13.72
CA ALA A 9 35.16 2.61 14.53
C ALA A 9 33.76 3.24 14.66
N GLU A 10 33.33 3.49 15.89
CA GLU A 10 32.07 4.17 16.15
C GLU A 10 32.13 5.57 15.53
N SER A 11 31.13 5.88 14.69
CA SER A 11 30.94 7.22 14.14
C SER A 11 30.88 8.22 15.30
N ARG A 12 31.72 9.26 15.24
CA ARG A 12 31.79 10.32 16.25
C ARG A 12 30.54 11.22 16.24
N LEU A 13 29.72 11.13 15.21
CA LEU A 13 28.54 11.96 15.01
C LEU A 13 27.29 11.13 15.28
N VAL A 14 26.44 11.63 16.18
CA VAL A 14 25.13 11.03 16.44
C VAL A 14 24.24 11.36 15.24
N GLU A 15 24.21 10.45 14.28
CA GLU A 15 23.31 10.52 13.12
C GLU A 15 21.85 10.57 13.60
N ASP A 16 20.99 11.18 12.79
CA ASP A 16 19.54 11.25 13.03
C ASP A 16 19.06 11.94 14.31
N THR A 17 19.88 12.80 14.92
CA THR A 17 19.45 13.60 16.06
C THR A 17 18.56 14.76 15.59
N VAL A 18 17.29 14.75 16.00
CA VAL A 18 16.35 15.83 15.72
C VAL A 18 16.65 17.03 16.65
N PRO A 19 16.99 18.21 16.10
CA PRO A 19 17.22 19.38 16.94
C PRO A 19 15.96 19.76 17.73
N PRO A 20 16.10 20.23 18.98
CA PRO A 20 14.96 20.57 19.82
C PRO A 20 14.08 21.62 19.12
N GLY A 21 12.79 21.30 19.02
CA GLY A 21 11.82 22.16 18.37
C GLY A 21 11.57 21.88 16.89
N HIS A 22 12.29 20.96 16.26
CA HIS A 22 12.03 20.53 14.89
C HIS A 22 11.43 19.11 14.87
N GLN A 23 10.71 18.75 13.80
CA GLN A 23 10.15 17.40 13.61
C GLN A 23 10.97 16.55 12.63
N SER A 24 12.05 17.10 12.11
CA SER A 24 12.88 16.48 11.08
C SER A 24 14.34 16.80 11.36
N VAL A 25 15.22 15.88 11.01
CA VAL A 25 16.68 16.07 11.09
C VAL A 25 17.12 17.14 10.08
N TRP A 26 18.18 17.88 10.41
CA TRP A 26 18.81 18.80 9.48
C TRP A 26 19.32 18.06 8.23
N GLY A 27 19.00 18.55 7.04
CA GLY A 27 19.38 17.90 5.78
C GLY A 27 18.38 16.86 5.26
N SER A 28 17.17 16.83 5.81
CA SER A 28 16.07 15.99 5.31
C SER A 28 15.32 16.60 4.11
N TRP A 29 15.60 17.85 3.75
CA TRP A 29 15.01 18.55 2.61
C TRP A 29 16.06 19.40 1.89
N TYR A 30 16.00 19.47 0.55
CA TYR A 30 16.90 20.28 -0.27
C TYR A 30 16.13 21.39 -0.96
N ASP A 31 16.59 22.64 -0.78
CA ASP A 31 16.06 23.81 -1.47
C ASP A 31 16.82 24.05 -2.77
N VAL A 32 16.14 23.91 -3.90
CA VAL A 32 16.71 24.15 -5.23
C VAL A 32 16.98 25.65 -5.46
N GLY A 33 16.22 26.55 -4.81
CA GLY A 33 16.39 27.99 -4.98
C GLY A 33 17.69 28.51 -4.37
N THR A 34 18.05 27.99 -3.20
CA THR A 34 19.26 28.39 -2.47
C THR A 34 20.40 27.37 -2.59
N ASN A 35 20.19 26.27 -3.31
CA ASN A 35 21.11 25.13 -3.43
C ASN A 35 21.63 24.63 -2.08
N SER A 36 20.77 24.58 -1.07
CA SER A 36 21.16 24.27 0.29
C SER A 36 20.22 23.27 0.95
N TRP A 37 20.76 22.52 1.90
CA TRP A 37 20.02 21.55 2.69
C TRP A 37 19.36 22.22 3.90
N GLY A 38 18.19 21.75 4.29
CA GLY A 38 17.39 22.31 5.36
C GLY A 38 16.54 21.27 6.10
N PHE A 39 15.64 21.77 6.95
CA PHE A 39 14.68 20.95 7.70
C PHE A 39 13.42 20.66 6.87
N ALA A 40 12.98 19.40 6.78
CA ALA A 40 11.72 19.05 6.13
C ALA A 40 10.47 19.62 6.85
N CYS A 41 10.51 19.86 8.18
CA CYS A 41 9.33 20.35 8.92
C CYS A 41 8.93 21.79 8.56
N CYS A 42 9.89 22.71 8.49
CA CYS A 42 9.64 24.13 8.21
C CYS A 42 10.21 24.61 6.88
N LYS A 43 10.93 23.76 6.13
CA LYS A 43 11.62 24.12 4.89
C LYS A 43 12.55 25.33 5.05
N THR A 44 13.17 25.46 6.22
CA THR A 44 14.20 26.47 6.47
C THR A 44 15.58 25.89 6.21
N THR A 45 16.44 26.71 5.61
CA THR A 45 17.85 26.43 5.31
C THR A 45 18.78 27.09 6.33
N SER A 46 18.27 27.42 7.53
CA SER A 46 19.08 27.82 8.68
C SER A 46 19.09 26.76 9.79
N PRO A 47 20.26 26.22 10.21
CA PRO A 47 20.34 25.25 11.31
C PRO A 47 19.94 25.85 12.66
N LYS A 48 20.01 27.18 12.78
CA LYS A 48 19.65 27.95 13.98
C LYS A 48 18.23 28.50 13.91
N ALA A 49 17.43 28.00 12.98
CA ALA A 49 16.04 28.43 12.88
C ALA A 49 15.31 28.17 14.20
N PRO A 50 14.43 29.09 14.63
CA PRO A 50 13.59 28.86 15.80
C PRO A 50 12.81 27.54 15.65
N PRO A 51 12.43 26.90 16.76
CA PRO A 51 11.57 25.73 16.77
C PRO A 51 10.43 25.87 15.75
N CYS A 52 10.17 24.81 14.98
CA CYS A 52 8.92 24.64 14.25
C CYS A 52 7.79 24.89 15.26
N CYS A 53 7.21 26.11 15.25
CA CYS A 53 5.96 26.38 15.94
C CYS A 53 5.05 25.26 15.49
N ARG A 54 4.51 24.50 16.45
CA ARG A 54 3.48 23.51 16.13
C ARG A 54 2.53 24.23 15.17
N ILE A 55 2.36 23.71 13.97
CA ILE A 55 1.39 24.26 13.02
C ILE A 55 0.04 23.95 13.68
N GLU A 56 -0.34 24.78 14.65
CA GLU A 56 -1.72 25.10 14.91
C GLU A 56 -2.13 25.77 13.61
N SER A 57 -2.94 25.03 12.87
CA SER A 57 -3.47 25.40 11.58
C SER A 57 -4.38 26.61 11.74
N ASP A 58 -3.78 27.80 11.77
CA ASP A 58 -4.46 29.09 11.69
C ASP A 58 -3.95 29.76 10.41
N ALA A 59 -4.70 29.80 9.31
CA ALA A 59 -5.87 30.65 9.11
C ALA A 59 -5.65 32.07 9.63
N GLU A 60 -5.68 33.03 8.70
CA GLU A 60 -5.72 34.49 8.90
C GLU A 60 -4.38 35.24 9.12
N ALA A 61 -3.78 35.70 8.02
CA ALA A 61 -3.23 37.06 7.91
C ALA A 61 -2.96 37.48 6.45
N GLY A 62 -3.98 38.10 5.83
CA GLY A 62 -3.86 39.31 5.02
C GLY A 62 -2.80 39.40 3.92
N GLY A 63 -3.16 38.92 2.72
CA GLY A 63 -2.48 39.30 1.48
C GLY A 63 -3.36 38.98 0.28
N SER A 64 -4.01 40.01 -0.28
CA SER A 64 -4.92 39.94 -1.42
C SER A 64 -4.30 39.18 -2.60
N ARG A 65 -4.63 37.90 -2.71
CA ARG A 65 -4.28 37.02 -3.83
C ARG A 65 -5.57 36.71 -4.59
N PRO A 66 -5.59 36.80 -5.93
CA PRO A 66 -6.81 36.61 -6.70
C PRO A 66 -7.42 35.24 -6.38
N SER A 67 -8.70 35.27 -5.99
CA SER A 67 -9.49 34.12 -5.56
C SER A 67 -9.45 33.01 -6.61
N ARG A 68 -8.60 32.02 -6.38
CA ARG A 68 -8.76 30.70 -6.98
C ARG A 68 -9.52 29.87 -5.96
N GLY A 69 -10.84 30.01 -6.02
CA GLY A 69 -11.78 29.23 -5.24
C GLY A 69 -11.51 27.74 -5.44
N SER A 70 -11.05 27.11 -4.39
CA SER A 70 -11.28 25.70 -4.15
C SER A 70 -11.25 25.51 -2.65
N ASP A 71 -12.30 26.02 -1.99
CA ASP A 71 -12.90 25.30 -0.87
C ASP A 71 -13.22 23.91 -1.42
N VAL A 72 -12.23 23.02 -1.35
CA VAL A 72 -12.50 21.60 -1.38
C VAL A 72 -13.10 21.35 -0.01
N GLU A 73 -14.40 21.64 0.12
CA GLU A 73 -15.23 21.01 1.12
C GLU A 73 -14.78 19.56 1.13
N VAL A 74 -14.18 19.14 2.24
CA VAL A 74 -13.94 17.73 2.53
C VAL A 74 -15.33 17.18 2.76
N HIS A 75 -16.05 17.00 1.65
CA HIS A 75 -17.35 16.39 1.60
C HIS A 75 -17.12 15.06 2.28
N MET A 76 -17.65 14.94 3.49
CA MET A 76 -17.58 13.75 4.30
C MET A 76 -18.27 12.68 3.47
N GLU A 77 -17.51 12.00 2.60
CA GLU A 77 -17.98 11.02 1.64
C GLU A 77 -18.84 10.06 2.44
N SER A 78 -20.15 10.18 2.24
CA SER A 78 -21.15 9.46 3.00
C SER A 78 -20.83 7.98 2.91
N TYR A 79 -20.91 7.26 4.04
CA TYR A 79 -20.60 5.85 4.12
C TYR A 79 -21.40 5.09 3.07
N THR A 80 -20.75 4.68 1.98
CA THR A 80 -21.43 3.99 0.90
C THR A 80 -21.75 2.58 1.36
N ALA A 81 -23.02 2.18 1.28
CA ALA A 81 -23.40 0.80 1.53
C ALA A 81 -22.70 -0.13 0.52
N TRP A 82 -22.42 -1.37 0.93
CA TRP A 82 -21.90 -2.38 0.01
C TRP A 82 -22.92 -2.60 -1.13
N ARG A 83 -22.43 -2.66 -2.37
CA ARG A 83 -23.21 -2.91 -3.58
C ARG A 83 -22.59 -4.09 -4.30
N SER A 84 -23.41 -4.95 -4.87
CA SER A 84 -22.96 -6.14 -5.59
C SER A 84 -22.35 -5.78 -6.94
N ARG A 85 -21.63 -6.71 -7.57
CA ARG A 85 -21.07 -6.50 -8.91
C ARG A 85 -22.15 -6.16 -9.95
N GLN A 86 -23.37 -6.68 -9.81
CA GLN A 86 -24.47 -6.48 -10.75
C GLN A 86 -24.99 -5.03 -10.77
N ASP A 87 -24.68 -4.25 -9.74
CA ASP A 87 -25.12 -2.87 -9.58
C ASP A 87 -24.27 -1.84 -10.37
N PHE A 88 -23.31 -2.32 -11.17
CA PHE A 88 -22.34 -1.49 -11.88
C PHE A 88 -22.28 -1.85 -13.37
N GLU A 89 -22.24 -0.83 -14.22
CA GLU A 89 -22.08 -0.98 -15.67
C GLU A 89 -20.67 -1.50 -16.03
N THR A 90 -19.64 -0.98 -15.35
CA THR A 90 -18.24 -1.33 -15.61
C THR A 90 -17.59 -2.05 -14.43
N SER A 91 -16.63 -2.92 -14.74
CA SER A 91 -15.81 -3.63 -13.76
C SER A 91 -14.98 -2.66 -12.93
N GLU A 92 -14.41 -1.65 -13.56
CA GLU A 92 -13.65 -0.58 -12.92
C GLU A 92 -14.53 0.16 -11.91
N GLY A 93 -15.76 0.51 -12.28
CA GLY A 93 -16.71 1.17 -11.37
C GLY A 93 -16.98 0.35 -10.10
N PHE A 94 -17.16 -0.96 -10.26
CA PHE A 94 -17.31 -1.88 -9.12
C PHE A 94 -16.03 -1.97 -8.27
N ILE A 95 -14.86 -2.13 -8.87
CA ILE A 95 -13.57 -2.21 -8.17
C ILE A 95 -13.32 -0.92 -7.36
N VAL A 96 -13.57 0.24 -7.95
CA VAL A 96 -13.46 1.55 -7.29
C VAL A 96 -14.39 1.63 -6.09
N HIS A 97 -15.67 1.25 -6.25
CA HIS A 97 -16.63 1.24 -5.15
C HIS A 97 -16.22 0.28 -4.03
N ALA A 98 -15.90 -0.96 -4.37
CA ALA A 98 -15.54 -2.00 -3.42
C ALA A 98 -14.31 -1.60 -2.60
N THR A 99 -13.22 -1.17 -3.26
CA THR A 99 -11.98 -0.77 -2.57
C THR A 99 -12.20 0.45 -1.66
N LYS A 100 -12.97 1.45 -2.10
CA LYS A 100 -13.35 2.60 -1.25
C LYS A 100 -14.18 2.17 -0.05
N HIS A 101 -15.16 1.29 -0.24
CA HIS A 101 -15.99 0.77 0.83
C HIS A 101 -15.14 0.02 1.86
N LEU A 102 -14.27 -0.90 1.42
CA LEU A 102 -13.42 -1.69 2.31
C LEU A 102 -12.44 -0.80 3.10
N ALA A 103 -11.85 0.22 2.47
CA ALA A 103 -10.97 1.17 3.18
C ALA A 103 -11.73 1.99 4.23
N SER A 104 -12.95 2.43 3.91
CA SER A 104 -13.82 3.14 4.86
C SER A 104 -14.26 2.25 6.02
N GLN A 105 -14.62 0.99 5.75
CA GLN A 105 -14.96 0.01 6.78
C GLN A 105 -13.79 -0.30 7.70
N TRP A 106 -12.58 -0.43 7.14
CA TRP A 106 -11.37 -0.61 7.96
C TRP A 106 -11.16 0.55 8.93
N LEU A 107 -11.28 1.79 8.45
CA LEU A 107 -11.17 2.97 9.31
C LEU A 107 -12.26 3.00 10.38
N GLN A 108 -13.48 2.59 10.04
CA GLN A 108 -14.59 2.51 10.98
C GLN A 108 -14.32 1.46 12.07
N TRP A 109 -13.85 0.27 11.70
CA TRP A 109 -13.51 -0.80 12.66
C TRP A 109 -12.34 -0.47 13.59
N LEU A 110 -11.43 0.40 13.14
CA LEU A 110 -10.40 0.98 14.00
C LEU A 110 -11.00 1.96 15.01
N ARG A 111 -11.93 2.82 14.57
CA ARG A 111 -12.57 3.85 15.41
C ARG A 111 -13.49 3.26 16.47
N ASP A 112 -14.30 2.26 16.11
CA ASP A 112 -15.26 1.62 17.02
C ASP A 112 -14.65 0.49 17.86
N GLY A 113 -13.37 0.16 17.61
CA GLY A 113 -12.64 -0.90 18.31
C GLY A 113 -13.05 -2.33 17.94
N SER A 114 -13.88 -2.53 16.92
CA SER A 114 -14.28 -3.87 16.43
C SER A 114 -13.07 -4.69 16.04
N LEU A 115 -12.07 -4.08 15.38
CA LEU A 115 -10.84 -4.76 14.99
C LEU A 115 -10.03 -5.21 16.23
N THR A 116 -9.97 -4.38 17.26
CA THR A 116 -9.27 -4.70 18.52
C THR A 116 -9.94 -5.85 19.26
N LYS A 117 -11.28 -5.90 19.27
CA LYS A 117 -12.04 -7.00 19.88
C LYS A 117 -11.75 -8.34 19.21
N GLN A 118 -11.67 -8.35 17.88
CA GLN A 118 -11.40 -9.57 17.09
C GLN A 118 -9.90 -9.90 16.96
N ALA A 119 -9.02 -9.06 17.49
CA ALA A 119 -7.58 -9.20 17.30
C ALA A 119 -6.97 -10.47 17.90
N HIS A 120 -7.66 -11.14 18.82
CA HIS A 120 -7.22 -12.41 19.40
C HIS A 120 -7.35 -13.59 18.42
N LEU A 121 -8.16 -13.45 17.37
CA LEU A 121 -8.32 -14.45 16.30
C LEU A 121 -7.29 -14.27 15.18
N LEU A 122 -6.51 -13.18 15.22
CA LEU A 122 -5.48 -12.90 14.24
C LEU A 122 -4.17 -13.57 14.63
N GLU A 123 -3.45 -14.06 13.62
CA GLU A 123 -2.04 -14.41 13.75
C GLU A 123 -1.24 -13.26 14.41
N PRO A 124 -0.28 -13.54 15.30
CA PRO A 124 0.45 -12.52 16.07
C PRO A 124 1.07 -11.42 15.20
N ASP A 125 1.64 -11.81 14.05
CA ASP A 125 2.24 -10.87 13.10
C ASP A 125 1.19 -10.00 12.42
N ALA A 126 0.06 -10.58 12.01
CA ALA A 126 -1.05 -9.84 11.44
C ALA A 126 -1.63 -8.86 12.46
N ARG A 127 -1.76 -9.27 13.72
CA ARG A 127 -2.20 -8.42 14.82
C ARG A 127 -1.27 -7.23 15.01
N LYS A 128 0.04 -7.44 15.04
CA LYS A 128 1.04 -6.36 15.19
C LYS A 128 0.93 -5.36 14.05
N VAL A 129 0.81 -5.83 12.81
CA VAL A 129 0.69 -4.97 11.65
C VAL A 129 -0.63 -4.21 11.67
N LEU A 130 -1.77 -4.89 11.83
CA LEU A 130 -3.10 -4.32 11.68
C LEU A 130 -3.54 -3.40 12.83
N LEU A 131 -2.99 -3.59 14.03
CA LEU A 131 -3.26 -2.73 15.20
C LEU A 131 -2.19 -1.67 15.45
N SER A 132 -1.10 -1.67 14.69
CA SER A 132 -0.05 -0.66 14.89
C SER A 132 -0.59 0.75 14.64
N GLU A 133 0.02 1.75 15.27
CA GLU A 133 -0.20 3.16 14.93
C GLU A 133 0.07 3.42 13.43
N GLN A 134 0.99 2.65 12.85
CA GLN A 134 1.26 2.65 11.42
C GLN A 134 0.08 2.11 10.58
N ALA A 135 -0.74 1.19 11.09
CA ALA A 135 -2.00 0.78 10.45
C ALA A 135 -3.10 1.83 10.60
N ALA A 136 -3.16 2.60 11.68
CA ALA A 136 -4.10 3.73 11.78
C ALA A 136 -3.74 4.85 10.78
N ARG A 137 -2.44 5.18 10.69
CA ARG A 137 -1.91 6.05 9.62
C ARG A 137 -2.15 5.43 8.23
N GLY A 138 -1.94 4.13 8.12
CA GLY A 138 -2.15 3.34 6.91
C GLY A 138 -3.60 3.29 6.45
N ALA A 139 -4.58 3.24 7.35
CA ALA A 139 -6.01 3.28 7.00
C ALA A 139 -6.44 4.67 6.51
N SER A 140 -5.84 5.72 7.09
CA SER A 140 -6.04 7.10 6.59
C SER A 140 -5.38 7.29 5.23
N SER A 141 -4.14 6.81 5.05
CA SER A 141 -3.43 6.80 3.76
C SER A 141 -4.12 5.91 2.74
N ALA A 142 -4.71 4.80 3.17
CA ALA A 142 -5.39 3.83 2.31
C ALA A 142 -6.51 4.49 1.51
N ARG A 143 -7.24 5.47 2.06
CA ARG A 143 -8.24 6.22 1.28
C ARG A 143 -7.59 7.02 0.14
N HIS A 144 -6.45 7.64 0.41
CA HIS A 144 -5.70 8.38 -0.60
C HIS A 144 -5.08 7.45 -1.65
N GLU A 145 -4.46 6.35 -1.21
CA GLU A 145 -3.91 5.31 -2.08
C GLU A 145 -4.99 4.64 -2.92
N VAL A 146 -6.15 4.29 -2.34
CA VAL A 146 -7.31 3.80 -3.11
C VAL A 146 -7.74 4.83 -4.14
N ARG A 147 -7.79 6.13 -3.80
CA ARG A 147 -8.14 7.16 -4.78
C ARG A 147 -7.14 7.21 -5.94
N GLN A 148 -5.84 7.17 -5.66
CA GLN A 148 -4.81 7.12 -6.70
C GLN A 148 -4.90 5.86 -7.55
N PHE A 149 -5.11 4.70 -6.92
CA PHE A 149 -5.34 3.42 -7.57
C PHE A 149 -6.53 3.46 -8.52
N CYS A 150 -7.66 3.97 -8.06
CA CYS A 150 -8.89 4.12 -8.84
C CYS A 150 -8.67 5.05 -10.04
N GLN A 151 -7.95 6.17 -9.84
CA GLN A 151 -7.63 7.11 -10.91
C GLN A 151 -6.71 6.47 -11.97
N ARG A 152 -5.72 5.68 -11.54
CA ARG A 152 -4.81 4.96 -12.44
C ARG A 152 -5.54 3.89 -13.26
N LEU A 153 -6.47 3.16 -12.64
CA LEU A 153 -7.32 2.20 -13.34
C LEU A 153 -8.21 2.89 -14.39
N GLY A 154 -8.89 3.99 -14.01
CA GLY A 154 -9.79 4.71 -14.93
C GLY A 154 -9.07 5.30 -16.14
N ASN A 155 -7.85 5.81 -15.96
CA ASN A 155 -7.10 6.47 -17.04
C ASN A 155 -6.54 5.51 -18.09
N ARG A 156 -6.39 4.21 -17.77
CA ARG A 156 -5.73 3.23 -18.65
C ARG A 156 -6.70 2.37 -19.46
N GLY A 157 -8.00 2.47 -19.19
CA GLY A 157 -9.00 1.60 -19.79
C GLY A 157 -8.92 0.16 -19.25
N PRO A 158 -9.65 -0.77 -19.88
CA PRO A 158 -9.69 -2.17 -19.46
C PRO A 158 -8.28 -2.77 -19.49
N SER A 159 -7.81 -3.23 -18.34
CA SER A 159 -6.52 -3.90 -18.19
C SER A 159 -6.71 -5.39 -18.03
N GLU A 160 -5.70 -6.20 -18.37
CA GLU A 160 -5.61 -7.62 -17.99
C GLU A 160 -5.80 -7.83 -16.47
N LEU A 161 -5.54 -6.79 -15.66
CA LEU A 161 -5.76 -6.79 -14.22
C LEU A 161 -7.20 -6.57 -13.79
N THR A 162 -8.07 -6.01 -14.66
CA THR A 162 -9.45 -5.67 -14.30
C THR A 162 -10.20 -6.92 -13.84
N LYS A 163 -10.06 -8.04 -14.55
CA LYS A 163 -10.77 -9.28 -14.21
C LYS A 163 -10.33 -9.89 -12.87
N PRO A 164 -9.02 -10.11 -12.61
CA PRO A 164 -8.56 -10.56 -11.29
C PRO A 164 -8.94 -9.61 -10.14
N LEU A 165 -8.92 -8.29 -10.36
CA LEU A 165 -9.32 -7.30 -9.36
C LEU A 165 -10.82 -7.34 -9.06
N GLU A 166 -11.65 -7.51 -10.08
CA GLU A 166 -13.09 -7.70 -9.92
C GLU A 166 -13.39 -8.99 -9.14
N GLU A 167 -12.74 -10.10 -9.49
CA GLU A 167 -12.89 -11.37 -8.80
C GLU A 167 -12.47 -11.25 -7.33
N PHE A 168 -11.32 -10.61 -7.07
CA PHE A 168 -10.85 -10.30 -5.72
C PHE A 168 -11.91 -9.53 -4.91
N CYS A 169 -12.46 -8.45 -5.45
CA CYS A 169 -13.47 -7.63 -4.77
C CYS A 169 -14.78 -8.41 -4.54
N SER A 170 -15.20 -9.20 -5.53
CA SER A 170 -16.41 -10.02 -5.46
C SER A 170 -16.28 -11.11 -4.39
N CYS A 171 -15.14 -11.80 -4.34
CA CYS A 171 -14.87 -12.82 -3.33
C CYS A 171 -14.80 -12.23 -1.92
N ILE A 172 -14.23 -11.03 -1.73
CA ILE A 172 -14.28 -10.36 -0.41
C ILE A 172 -15.72 -10.05 -0.01
N GLY A 173 -16.54 -9.52 -0.92
CA GLY A 173 -17.95 -9.24 -0.65
C GLY A 173 -18.75 -10.49 -0.26
N ALA A 174 -18.45 -11.62 -0.88
CA ALA A 174 -19.03 -12.93 -0.58
C ALA A 174 -18.37 -13.66 0.61
N ARG A 175 -17.38 -13.03 1.26
CA ARG A 175 -16.55 -13.61 2.34
C ARG A 175 -15.81 -14.89 1.94
N GLU A 176 -15.54 -15.09 0.65
CA GLU A 176 -14.76 -16.23 0.13
C GLU A 176 -13.27 -15.91 0.13
N TYR A 177 -12.68 -15.72 1.32
CA TYR A 177 -11.32 -15.21 1.48
C TYR A 177 -10.23 -16.08 0.86
N ALA A 178 -10.39 -17.41 0.87
CA ALA A 178 -9.47 -18.32 0.20
C ALA A 178 -9.40 -18.04 -1.32
N LYS A 179 -10.57 -17.84 -1.96
CA LYS A 179 -10.63 -17.47 -3.39
C LYS A 179 -10.11 -16.05 -3.63
N ALA A 180 -10.44 -15.10 -2.75
CA ALA A 180 -9.87 -13.76 -2.82
C ALA A 180 -8.34 -13.78 -2.70
N SER A 181 -7.78 -14.62 -1.83
CA SER A 181 -6.32 -14.78 -1.72
C SER A 181 -5.72 -15.37 -3.00
N LYS A 182 -6.41 -16.29 -3.68
CA LYS A 182 -5.99 -16.80 -4.98
C LYS A 182 -6.00 -15.68 -6.04
N ALA A 183 -7.10 -14.94 -6.17
CA ALA A 183 -7.19 -13.81 -7.10
C ALA A 183 -6.13 -12.73 -6.80
N TYR A 184 -5.81 -12.50 -5.52
CA TYR A 184 -4.70 -11.64 -5.12
C TYR A 184 -3.33 -12.15 -5.62
N MET A 185 -3.08 -13.46 -5.55
CA MET A 185 -1.84 -14.02 -6.10
C MET A 185 -1.78 -13.86 -7.62
N ASP A 186 -2.92 -14.02 -8.31
CA ASP A 186 -3.01 -13.79 -9.76
C ASP A 186 -2.74 -12.32 -10.11
N ILE A 187 -3.19 -11.38 -9.27
CA ILE A 187 -2.87 -9.94 -9.42
C ILE A 187 -1.37 -9.68 -9.24
N VAL A 188 -0.75 -10.27 -8.21
CA VAL A 188 0.65 -9.96 -7.84
C VAL A 188 1.67 -10.64 -8.73
N MET A 189 1.44 -11.92 -9.02
CA MET A 189 2.33 -12.72 -9.85
C MET A 189 2.03 -12.52 -11.34
N GLY A 190 0.80 -12.14 -11.68
CA GLY A 190 0.34 -12.07 -13.06
C GLY A 190 0.33 -13.45 -13.72
N ALA A 191 0.36 -13.47 -15.05
CA ALA A 191 0.53 -14.68 -15.85
C ALA A 191 1.97 -15.23 -15.85
N ARG A 192 2.80 -14.89 -14.85
CA ARG A 192 4.18 -15.40 -14.78
C ARG A 192 4.14 -16.89 -14.52
N LYS A 193 4.64 -17.66 -15.49
CA LYS A 193 4.90 -19.08 -15.32
C LYS A 193 5.99 -19.25 -14.27
N TRP A 194 5.73 -20.05 -13.25
CA TRP A 194 6.75 -20.38 -12.27
C TRP A 194 7.84 -21.23 -12.91
N GLN A 195 9.03 -21.27 -12.30
CA GLN A 195 10.11 -22.14 -12.76
C GLN A 195 9.68 -23.62 -12.87
N GLY A 196 8.71 -24.05 -12.05
CA GLY A 196 8.11 -25.39 -12.11
C GLY A 196 7.12 -25.62 -13.26
N ASP A 197 6.58 -24.54 -13.86
CA ASP A 197 5.67 -24.60 -15.02
C ASP A 197 6.42 -24.48 -16.35
N VAL A 198 7.73 -24.20 -16.31
CA VAL A 198 8.59 -24.39 -17.46
C VAL A 198 8.65 -25.91 -17.65
N PRO A 199 8.06 -26.46 -18.73
CA PRO A 199 8.09 -27.90 -18.96
C PRO A 199 9.53 -28.34 -18.81
N TYR A 200 9.78 -29.44 -18.08
CA TYR A 200 11.09 -30.07 -17.97
C TYR A 200 11.55 -30.53 -19.37
N LEU A 201 11.92 -29.58 -20.24
CA LEU A 201 12.52 -29.75 -21.56
C LEU A 201 13.99 -30.19 -21.42
N VAL A 202 14.32 -30.83 -20.30
CA VAL A 202 15.68 -31.16 -19.86
C VAL A 202 15.75 -32.60 -19.35
N GLU A 203 14.77 -33.45 -19.63
CA GLU A 203 15.05 -34.89 -19.71
C GLU A 203 15.76 -35.14 -21.05
N GLY A 204 17.05 -34.78 -21.12
CA GLY A 204 17.91 -35.09 -22.27
C GLY A 204 18.90 -34.00 -22.67
N ASN A 205 18.81 -32.78 -22.14
CA ASN A 205 19.72 -31.70 -22.52
C ASN A 205 20.98 -31.73 -21.64
N ARG A 206 22.12 -32.17 -22.21
CA ARG A 206 23.45 -32.16 -21.57
C ARG A 206 23.99 -30.75 -21.29
N ASN A 207 23.26 -29.72 -21.71
CA ASN A 207 23.61 -28.33 -21.50
C ASN A 207 23.25 -27.95 -20.06
N GLY A 208 24.27 -27.56 -19.28
CA GLY A 208 24.14 -27.36 -17.84
C GLY A 208 23.11 -26.30 -17.39
N PRO A 209 22.94 -26.12 -16.06
CA PRO A 209 21.90 -25.29 -15.42
C PRO A 209 21.71 -23.89 -16.01
N SER A 210 22.77 -23.31 -16.59
CA SER A 210 22.77 -21.99 -17.21
C SER A 210 21.77 -21.83 -18.36
N VAL A 211 21.51 -22.88 -19.17
CA VAL A 211 20.60 -22.74 -20.32
C VAL A 211 19.14 -22.62 -19.87
N VAL A 212 18.75 -23.37 -18.84
CA VAL A 212 17.39 -23.31 -18.26
C VAL A 212 17.13 -21.95 -17.64
N GLN A 213 18.10 -21.45 -16.87
CA GLN A 213 18.02 -20.12 -16.26
C GLN A 213 17.87 -19.03 -17.32
N ASN A 214 18.66 -19.09 -18.41
CA ASN A 214 18.58 -18.12 -19.51
C ASN A 214 17.23 -18.15 -20.25
N VAL A 215 16.58 -19.31 -20.38
CA VAL A 215 15.25 -19.42 -21.00
C VAL A 215 14.18 -18.84 -20.08
N ALA A 216 14.22 -19.17 -18.78
CA ALA A 216 13.31 -18.61 -17.79
C ALA A 216 13.47 -17.08 -17.68
N GLU A 217 14.69 -16.57 -17.68
CA GLU A 217 14.97 -15.12 -17.68
C GLU A 217 14.45 -14.44 -18.95
N ARG A 218 14.58 -15.04 -20.14
CA ARG A 218 14.02 -14.49 -21.39
C ARG A 218 12.49 -14.43 -21.35
N LEU A 219 11.85 -15.51 -20.89
CA LEU A 219 10.39 -15.57 -20.74
C LEU A 219 9.89 -14.53 -19.72
N ASN A 220 10.61 -14.36 -18.60
CA ASN A 220 10.28 -13.35 -17.59
C ASN A 220 10.55 -11.92 -18.05
N LYS A 221 11.53 -11.70 -18.93
CA LYS A 221 11.82 -10.38 -19.51
C LYS A 221 10.75 -9.95 -20.53
N GLN A 222 10.13 -10.90 -21.22
CA GLN A 222 9.00 -10.62 -22.12
C GLN A 222 7.68 -10.43 -21.36
N ASN A 223 7.56 -10.99 -20.15
CA ASN A 223 6.39 -10.86 -19.29
C ASN A 223 6.65 -9.84 -18.16
N SER A 224 6.62 -8.55 -18.50
CA SER A 224 6.56 -7.48 -17.51
C SER A 224 5.41 -7.75 -16.53
N ASN A 225 5.65 -7.51 -15.24
CA ASN A 225 4.61 -7.74 -14.24
C ASN A 225 3.46 -6.76 -14.56
N PRO A 226 2.21 -7.23 -14.72
CA PRO A 226 1.09 -6.34 -15.02
C PRO A 226 0.93 -5.24 -13.95
N LEU A 227 1.35 -5.47 -12.70
CA LEU A 227 1.39 -4.43 -11.66
C LEU A 227 2.36 -3.30 -11.97
N ASP A 228 3.51 -3.61 -12.59
CA ASP A 228 4.52 -2.62 -12.93
C ASP A 228 4.05 -1.77 -14.09
N GLU A 229 3.48 -2.42 -15.11
CA GLU A 229 2.91 -1.74 -16.26
C GLU A 229 1.80 -0.80 -15.82
N ALA A 230 0.88 -1.25 -14.98
CA ALA A 230 -0.21 -0.44 -14.44
C ALA A 230 0.28 0.58 -13.38
N GLY A 231 1.53 0.48 -12.91
CA GLY A 231 2.08 1.34 -11.87
C GLY A 231 1.31 1.21 -10.56
N ILE A 232 0.80 0.02 -10.23
CA ILE A 232 0.01 -0.22 -9.01
C ILE A 232 0.70 -1.17 -8.03
N ARG A 233 1.99 -1.47 -8.24
CA ARG A 233 2.78 -2.35 -7.35
C ARG A 233 2.64 -1.96 -5.87
N ASP A 234 2.73 -0.67 -5.57
CA ASP A 234 2.64 -0.16 -4.19
C ASP A 234 1.26 -0.44 -3.56
N HIS A 235 0.21 -0.58 -4.37
CA HIS A 235 -1.15 -0.84 -3.92
C HIS A 235 -1.44 -2.32 -3.67
N ALA A 236 -0.58 -3.25 -4.10
CA ALA A 236 -0.75 -4.68 -3.82
C ALA A 236 -0.70 -4.95 -2.30
N VAL A 237 0.21 -4.28 -1.58
CA VAL A 237 0.29 -4.38 -0.12
C VAL A 237 -1.01 -3.92 0.53
N LEU A 238 -1.63 -2.86 0.00
CA LEU A 238 -2.92 -2.37 0.46
C LEU A 238 -4.04 -3.40 0.26
N LEU A 239 -4.14 -4.00 -0.93
CA LEU A 239 -5.14 -5.06 -1.20
C LEU A 239 -4.99 -6.23 -0.23
N ARG A 240 -3.76 -6.68 0.03
CA ARG A 240 -3.50 -7.76 1.01
C ARG A 240 -3.94 -7.38 2.41
N ARG A 241 -3.70 -6.13 2.83
CA ARG A 241 -4.14 -5.62 4.14
C ARG A 241 -5.66 -5.59 4.22
N LEU A 242 -6.34 -5.05 3.21
CA LEU A 242 -7.81 -5.02 3.16
C LEU A 242 -8.40 -6.42 3.29
N LEU A 243 -7.86 -7.40 2.56
CA LEU A 243 -8.26 -8.82 2.67
C LEU A 243 -8.14 -9.33 4.11
N LYS A 244 -6.96 -9.15 4.74
CA LYS A 244 -6.69 -9.66 6.09
C LYS A 244 -7.56 -8.97 7.15
N VAL A 245 -7.79 -7.67 7.04
CA VAL A 245 -8.70 -6.93 7.94
C VAL A 245 -10.12 -7.45 7.81
N CYS A 246 -10.62 -7.64 6.59
CA CYS A 246 -11.99 -8.12 6.37
C CYS A 246 -12.19 -9.52 6.94
N GLN A 247 -11.26 -10.45 6.69
CA GLN A 247 -11.33 -11.79 7.26
C GLN A 247 -11.31 -11.78 8.80
N ALA A 248 -10.52 -10.88 9.40
CA ALA A 248 -10.43 -10.78 10.86
C ALA A 248 -11.75 -10.32 11.51
N VAL A 249 -12.39 -9.32 10.91
CA VAL A 249 -13.60 -8.70 11.50
C VAL A 249 -14.87 -9.46 11.11
N LEU A 250 -14.91 -10.00 9.90
CA LEU A 250 -16.07 -10.69 9.33
C LEU A 250 -15.66 -12.06 8.78
N PRO A 251 -15.20 -13.01 9.63
CA PRO A 251 -14.82 -14.34 9.17
C PRO A 251 -15.98 -15.05 8.47
N ASN A 252 -15.67 -15.95 7.55
CA ASN A 252 -16.66 -16.84 6.99
C ASN A 252 -17.04 -17.91 8.03
N GLU A 253 -18.31 -18.28 8.09
CA GLU A 253 -18.82 -19.36 8.94
C GLU A 253 -18.20 -20.71 8.56
N ASP A 254 -17.91 -20.91 7.26
CA ASP A 254 -17.19 -22.08 6.75
C ASP A 254 -15.67 -21.83 6.83
N PRO A 255 -14.92 -22.56 7.69
CA PRO A 255 -13.48 -22.38 7.85
C PRO A 255 -12.69 -22.61 6.56
N SER A 256 -13.17 -23.47 5.65
CA SER A 256 -12.50 -23.75 4.37
C SER A 256 -12.48 -22.55 3.42
N LYS A 257 -13.37 -21.57 3.66
CA LYS A 257 -13.43 -20.31 2.89
C LYS A 257 -12.56 -19.22 3.47
N ASN A 258 -12.04 -19.37 4.69
CA ASN A 258 -11.09 -18.45 5.29
C ASN A 258 -9.68 -18.72 4.72
N CYS A 259 -8.80 -17.71 4.67
CA CYS A 259 -7.38 -18.00 4.45
C CYS A 259 -6.85 -18.75 5.68
N GLY A 260 -6.27 -19.92 5.47
CA GLY A 260 -5.42 -20.57 6.47
C GLY A 260 -4.15 -19.77 6.77
#